data_AF-A0A1M2VLE7-F1
#
_entry.id   AF-A0A1M2VLE7-F1
#
_cell.length_a   1.000
_cell.length_b   1.000
_cell.length_c   1.000
_cell.angle_alpha   90.00
_cell.angle_beta   90.00
_cell.angle_gamma   90.00
#
_symmetry.space_group_name_H-M   'P 1'
#
loop_
_entity.id
_entity.type
_entity.pdbx_description
1 polymer ?
#
loop_
_entity_poly.entity_id
_entity_poly.type
_entity_poly.pdbx_seq_one_letter_code
_entity_poly.pdbx_strand_id
1 'polypeptide(L)'
;MVKDLNDPEALSAAEALPTKAYLIYIDCESELPFPNKPWYRYEISPIAPTLRAEDKDEGYAADMCVPIFPNTSHPLGRTPLRTEPVFPYSNCYHWAEFKTDIRVRGRPEQFDERQATLLPSGEYNKMEVCLGEDIPRMDELRSQHRAATGWQDPAVQPSTAGREESLDRHLNSASASTSSVNTSDSDADSALSDESENSVAALMEVFSGPNEDMGVIPLVDLWLDLAGNLKQEDIPNPLDFFKERDAIVRYASGSLRNVKCDRH
;
A
#
# COMPACT_ATOMS: atom_id res chain seq x y z
N MET A 1 -12.85 11.73 -2.35
CA MET A 1 -13.30 10.84 -1.25
C MET A 1 -14.70 11.21 -0.75
N VAL A 2 -14.99 12.44 -0.31
CA VAL A 2 -16.28 12.75 0.35
C VAL A 2 -17.40 13.29 -0.55
N LYS A 3 -17.12 13.61 -1.82
CA LYS A 3 -18.11 14.24 -2.73
C LYS A 3 -19.37 13.39 -2.92
N ASP A 4 -19.21 12.07 -3.02
CA ASP A 4 -20.32 11.16 -3.28
C ASP A 4 -21.21 10.92 -2.05
N LEU A 5 -20.80 11.43 -0.87
CA LEU A 5 -21.56 11.31 0.38
C LEU A 5 -22.72 12.31 0.49
N ASN A 6 -22.78 13.33 -0.39
CA ASN A 6 -23.78 14.41 -0.36
C ASN A 6 -23.91 15.11 1.00
N ASP A 7 -22.81 15.18 1.77
CA ASP A 7 -22.75 15.85 3.07
C ASP A 7 -21.97 17.18 2.94
N PRO A 8 -22.64 18.33 3.07
CA PRO A 8 -22.01 19.63 2.90
C PRO A 8 -21.01 19.96 4.02
N GLU A 9 -21.18 19.43 5.23
CA GLU A 9 -20.23 19.63 6.33
C GLU A 9 -18.96 18.82 6.09
N ALA A 10 -19.09 17.55 5.72
CA ALA A 10 -17.96 16.70 5.38
C ALA A 10 -17.21 17.22 4.14
N LEU A 11 -17.93 17.74 3.14
CA LEU A 11 -17.32 18.34 1.95
C LEU A 11 -16.55 19.61 2.30
N SER A 12 -17.16 20.54 3.06
CA SER A 12 -16.50 21.77 3.50
C SER A 12 -15.25 21.48 4.34
N ALA A 13 -15.33 20.53 5.27
CA ALA A 13 -14.20 20.12 6.11
C ALA A 13 -13.07 19.48 5.30
N ALA A 14 -13.40 18.68 4.28
CA ALA A 14 -12.41 18.09 3.38
C ALA A 14 -11.77 19.13 2.44
N GLU A 15 -12.54 20.12 1.96
CA GLU A 15 -12.01 21.22 1.13
C GLU A 15 -11.11 22.18 1.93
N ALA A 16 -11.37 22.33 3.23
CA ALA A 16 -10.54 23.13 4.13
C ALA A 16 -9.27 22.39 4.59
N LEU A 17 -9.12 21.09 4.32
CA LEU A 17 -7.95 20.33 4.73
C LEU A 17 -6.74 20.72 3.85
N PRO A 18 -5.62 21.19 4.44
CA PRO A 18 -4.43 21.48 3.67
C PRO A 18 -3.83 20.16 3.16
N THR A 19 -3.83 19.98 1.84
CA THR A 19 -3.20 18.82 1.19
C THR A 19 -1.78 19.15 0.74
N LYS A 20 -0.91 18.15 0.76
CA LYS A 20 0.49 18.29 0.31
C LYS A 20 0.77 17.38 -0.89
N ALA A 21 1.83 17.71 -1.62
CA ALA A 21 2.39 16.81 -2.63
C ALA A 21 3.38 15.86 -1.95
N TYR A 22 3.18 14.56 -2.14
CA TYR A 22 3.99 13.50 -1.55
C TYR A 22 4.79 12.79 -2.63
N LEU A 23 6.00 12.35 -2.26
CA LEU A 23 6.83 11.52 -3.12
C LEU A 23 6.57 10.06 -2.79
N ILE A 24 6.32 9.24 -3.81
CA ILE A 24 5.93 7.84 -3.65
C ILE A 24 6.71 6.95 -4.62
N TYR A 25 6.91 5.70 -4.22
CA TYR A 25 7.28 4.60 -5.10
C TYR A 25 6.03 3.75 -5.33
N ILE A 26 5.70 3.45 -6.60
CA ILE A 26 4.59 2.56 -6.95
C ILE A 26 5.17 1.14 -6.99
N ASP A 27 4.63 0.26 -6.15
CA ASP A 27 5.16 -1.08 -5.96
C ASP A 27 4.44 -2.09 -6.86
N CYS A 28 3.11 -2.17 -6.71
CA CYS A 28 2.27 -3.08 -7.50
C CYS A 28 1.01 -2.38 -7.99
N GLU A 29 0.57 -2.75 -9.20
CA GLU A 29 -0.76 -2.43 -9.70
C GLU A 29 -1.76 -3.43 -9.11
N SER A 30 -2.69 -2.95 -8.28
CA SER A 30 -3.62 -3.83 -7.55
C SER A 30 -4.92 -4.08 -8.33
N GLU A 31 -5.20 -3.28 -9.36
CA GLU A 31 -6.41 -3.37 -10.19
C GLU A 31 -6.03 -3.23 -11.68
N LEU A 32 -6.59 -4.08 -12.54
CA LEU A 32 -6.40 -3.97 -13.99
C LEU A 32 -7.15 -2.74 -14.54
N PRO A 33 -6.60 -2.02 -15.54
CA PRO A 33 -7.29 -0.89 -16.13
C PRO A 33 -8.52 -1.36 -16.94
N PHE A 34 -9.71 -1.19 -16.36
CA PHE A 34 -10.98 -1.49 -17.04
C PHE A 34 -11.50 -0.28 -17.82
N PRO A 35 -12.12 -0.49 -19.01
CA PRO A 35 -12.83 0.56 -19.71
C PRO A 35 -13.90 1.18 -18.79
N ASN A 36 -13.98 2.52 -18.77
CA ASN A 36 -14.94 3.31 -17.98
C ASN A 36 -14.66 3.47 -16.47
N LYS A 37 -13.53 3.01 -15.95
CA LYS A 37 -13.12 3.34 -14.57
C LYS A 37 -12.19 4.55 -14.53
N PRO A 38 -12.57 5.65 -13.85
CA PRO A 38 -11.71 6.83 -13.75
C PRO A 38 -10.66 6.74 -12.64
N TRP A 39 -10.63 5.65 -11.85
CA TRP A 39 -9.72 5.47 -10.71
C TRP A 39 -9.09 4.08 -10.74
N TYR A 40 -7.78 4.02 -10.51
CA TYR A 40 -6.99 2.78 -10.50
C TYR A 40 -6.26 2.64 -9.16
N ARG A 41 -6.30 1.45 -8.57
CA ARG A 41 -5.67 1.17 -7.28
C ARG A 41 -4.22 0.73 -7.45
N TYR A 42 -3.36 1.31 -6.62
CA TYR A 42 -1.95 0.97 -6.52
C TYR A 42 -1.56 0.77 -5.07
N GLU A 43 -0.71 -0.23 -4.82
CA GLU A 43 0.08 -0.30 -3.61
C GLU A 43 1.32 0.58 -3.80
N ILE A 44 1.59 1.43 -2.82
CA ILE A 44 2.72 2.36 -2.85
C ILE A 44 3.56 2.25 -1.59
N SER A 45 4.82 2.67 -1.72
CA SER A 45 5.71 2.96 -0.60
C SER A 45 6.06 4.46 -0.61
N PRO A 46 5.59 5.27 0.35
CA PRO A 46 5.97 6.67 0.41
C PRO A 46 7.48 6.86 0.64
N ILE A 47 8.06 7.85 -0.03
CA ILE A 47 9.48 8.20 0.07
C ILE A 47 9.66 9.32 1.09
N ALA A 48 10.65 9.16 1.96
CA ALA A 48 10.92 10.13 3.01
C ALA A 48 12.19 10.95 2.73
N PRO A 49 12.19 12.26 3.08
CA PRO A 49 13.37 13.12 3.00
C PRO A 49 14.30 13.01 4.24
N THR A 50 14.00 12.08 5.15
CA THR A 50 14.72 11.87 6.41
C THR A 50 14.85 10.38 6.72
N LEU A 51 15.71 10.06 7.70
CA LEU A 51 15.72 8.74 8.34
C LEU A 51 14.34 8.36 8.89
N ARG A 52 14.15 7.06 9.12
CA ARG A 52 12.89 6.51 9.62
C ARG A 52 12.53 7.14 10.97
N ALA A 53 11.27 7.54 11.12
CA ALA A 53 10.76 7.93 12.42
C ALA A 53 10.70 6.68 13.33
N GLU A 54 11.27 6.79 14.52
CA GLU A 54 11.22 5.69 15.49
C GLU A 54 9.80 5.45 15.98
N ASP A 55 9.46 4.17 16.13
CA ASP A 55 8.20 3.73 16.71
C ASP A 55 8.49 2.45 17.50
N LYS A 56 8.41 2.55 18.82
CA LYS A 56 8.76 1.44 19.71
C LYS A 56 7.67 0.37 19.75
N ASP A 57 6.43 0.75 19.47
CA ASP A 57 5.30 -0.18 19.46
C ASP A 57 5.38 -1.09 18.23
N GLU A 58 5.83 -0.54 17.10
CA GLU A 58 6.05 -1.30 15.86
C GLU A 58 7.49 -1.84 15.71
N GLY A 59 8.44 -1.40 16.54
CA GLY A 59 9.84 -1.82 16.48
C GLY A 59 10.66 -1.10 15.40
N TYR A 60 10.21 0.05 14.92
CA TYR A 60 10.95 0.86 13.94
C TYR A 60 12.10 1.63 14.60
N ALA A 61 13.30 1.46 14.06
CA ALA A 61 14.49 2.23 14.40
C ALA A 61 14.87 3.19 13.26
N ALA A 62 15.60 4.27 13.57
CA ALA A 62 15.93 5.30 12.60
C ALA A 62 16.77 4.82 11.40
N ASP A 63 17.56 3.76 11.59
CA ASP A 63 18.41 3.16 10.55
C ASP A 63 17.71 2.08 9.71
N MET A 64 16.41 1.81 9.94
CA MET A 64 15.60 0.89 9.12
C MET A 64 15.08 1.57 7.86
N CYS A 65 16.01 1.98 7.00
CA CYS A 65 15.75 2.63 5.73
C CYS A 65 16.84 2.33 4.70
N VAL A 66 16.59 2.62 3.43
CA VAL A 66 17.57 2.44 2.35
C VAL A 66 17.70 3.75 1.59
N PRO A 67 18.91 4.34 1.48
CA PRO A 67 19.09 5.60 0.77
C PRO A 67 18.87 5.44 -0.73
N ILE A 68 18.36 6.49 -1.39
CA ILE A 68 18.21 6.58 -2.84
C ILE A 68 19.31 7.49 -3.39
N PHE A 69 20.14 6.99 -4.30
CA PHE A 69 21.22 7.75 -4.92
C PHE A 69 20.65 9.01 -5.61
N PRO A 70 21.19 10.23 -5.38
CA PRO A 70 22.54 10.52 -4.89
C PRO A 70 22.74 10.59 -3.38
N ASN A 71 21.73 10.31 -2.56
CA ASN A 71 21.91 10.22 -1.12
C ASN A 71 22.85 9.06 -0.75
N THR A 72 23.93 9.36 -0.04
CA THR A 72 24.90 8.36 0.47
C THR A 72 24.94 8.30 2.00
N SER A 73 24.12 9.11 2.67
CA SER A 73 24.10 9.21 4.13
C SER A 73 23.21 8.11 4.70
N HIS A 74 23.80 7.14 5.39
CA HIS A 74 23.06 6.14 6.16
C HIS A 74 23.88 5.73 7.40
N PRO A 75 23.29 5.60 8.60
CA PRO A 75 24.03 5.29 9.83
C PRO A 75 24.86 4.01 9.74
N LEU A 76 24.34 2.99 9.05
CA LEU A 76 25.02 1.70 8.83
C LEU A 76 25.79 1.63 7.50
N GLY A 77 25.89 2.73 6.74
CA GLY A 77 26.58 2.74 5.45
C GLY A 77 25.94 1.86 4.37
N ARG A 78 24.61 1.75 4.36
CA ARG A 78 23.88 0.99 3.33
C ARG A 78 24.17 1.55 1.94
N THR A 79 24.33 0.66 0.97
CA THR A 79 24.56 1.06 -0.42
C THR A 79 23.30 1.73 -0.97
N PRO A 80 23.40 2.94 -1.54
CA PRO A 80 22.23 3.60 -2.11
C PRO A 80 21.70 2.92 -3.35
N LEU A 81 20.37 2.88 -3.45
CA LEU A 81 19.65 2.38 -4.61
C LEU A 81 19.76 3.34 -5.77
N ARG A 82 19.95 2.81 -6.98
CA ARG A 82 20.09 3.62 -8.20
C ARG A 82 18.83 3.55 -9.03
N THR A 83 18.35 4.71 -9.47
CA THR A 83 17.19 4.82 -10.37
C THR A 83 17.64 5.17 -11.79
N GLU A 84 16.73 4.97 -12.75
CA GLU A 84 16.88 5.37 -14.14
C GLU A 84 15.68 6.25 -14.57
N PRO A 85 15.88 7.54 -14.90
CA PRO A 85 17.12 8.31 -14.75
C PRO A 85 17.54 8.48 -13.28
N VAL A 86 18.73 9.08 -13.06
CA VAL A 86 19.23 9.38 -11.71
C VAL A 86 18.20 10.20 -10.93
N PHE A 87 17.92 9.77 -9.69
CA PHE A 87 16.94 10.40 -8.84
C PHE A 87 17.31 11.86 -8.56
N PRO A 88 16.35 12.80 -8.62
CA PRO A 88 16.65 14.22 -8.55
C PRO A 88 17.01 14.73 -7.15
N TYR A 89 16.73 13.96 -6.09
CA TYR A 89 16.84 14.41 -4.70
C TYR A 89 17.94 13.68 -3.92
N SER A 90 18.72 14.42 -3.14
CA SER A 90 19.91 13.91 -2.44
C SER A 90 19.69 13.55 -0.96
N ASN A 91 18.45 13.57 -0.47
CA ASN A 91 18.09 13.33 0.93
C ASN A 91 17.00 12.25 1.11
N CYS A 92 16.72 11.47 0.08
CA CYS A 92 15.59 10.55 0.09
C CYS A 92 15.96 9.12 0.50
N TYR A 93 14.97 8.43 1.08
CA TYR A 93 15.07 7.07 1.60
C TYR A 93 13.78 6.29 1.32
N HIS A 94 13.91 4.99 1.06
CA HIS A 94 12.85 4.01 1.30
C HIS A 94 12.84 3.64 2.77
N TRP A 95 11.66 3.66 3.40
CA TRP A 95 11.47 3.24 4.79
C TRP A 95 11.01 1.77 4.84
N ALA A 96 11.48 1.02 5.84
CA ALA A 96 11.03 -0.35 6.07
C ALA A 96 9.54 -0.42 6.44
N GLU A 97 8.85 -1.44 5.90
CA GLU A 97 7.44 -1.75 6.16
C GLU A 97 6.50 -0.53 6.08
N PHE A 98 6.73 0.32 5.08
CA PHE A 98 5.98 1.56 4.91
C PHE A 98 5.18 1.57 3.62
N LYS A 99 4.14 0.73 3.56
CA LYS A 99 3.25 0.57 2.40
C LYS A 99 1.83 1.04 2.69
N THR A 100 1.12 1.49 1.65
CA THR A 100 -0.31 1.80 1.72
C THR A 100 -0.95 1.79 0.33
N ASP A 101 -2.28 1.70 0.28
CA ASP A 101 -3.05 1.78 -0.95
C ASP A 101 -3.44 3.22 -1.29
N ILE A 102 -3.41 3.54 -2.58
CA ILE A 102 -3.97 4.76 -3.15
C ILE A 102 -4.85 4.45 -4.36
N ARG A 103 -5.75 5.37 -4.72
CA ARG A 103 -6.46 5.37 -5.99
C ARG A 103 -6.03 6.57 -6.83
N VAL A 104 -5.40 6.32 -7.96
CA VAL A 104 -4.93 7.33 -8.89
C VAL A 104 -6.01 7.63 -9.91
N ARG A 105 -6.25 8.91 -10.17
CA ARG A 105 -7.16 9.36 -11.22
C ARG A 105 -6.58 9.06 -12.61
N GLY A 106 -7.32 8.32 -13.43
CA GLY A 106 -7.03 8.18 -14.84
C GLY A 106 -7.10 9.51 -15.59
N ARG A 107 -6.20 9.72 -16.54
CA ARG A 107 -6.18 10.90 -17.42
C ARG A 107 -6.46 10.49 -18.87
N PRO A 108 -7.30 11.22 -19.62
CA PRO A 108 -7.54 10.95 -21.04
C PRO A 108 -6.26 10.95 -21.88
N GLU A 109 -5.29 11.81 -21.52
CA GLU A 109 -4.01 11.97 -22.19
C GLU A 109 -3.01 10.84 -21.87
N GLN A 110 -3.38 9.94 -20.94
CA GLN A 110 -2.52 8.88 -20.39
C GLN A 110 -1.28 9.44 -19.68
N PHE A 111 -0.50 8.56 -19.04
CA PHE A 111 0.74 8.93 -18.39
C PHE A 111 1.92 8.72 -19.35
N ASP A 112 2.79 9.71 -19.48
CA ASP A 112 4.03 9.57 -20.26
C ASP A 112 5.09 8.87 -19.40
N GLU A 113 5.13 7.54 -19.48
CA GLU A 113 6.08 6.69 -18.73
C GLU A 113 7.55 7.07 -18.98
N ARG A 114 7.87 7.76 -20.08
CA ARG A 114 9.24 8.23 -20.37
C ARG A 114 9.72 9.29 -19.38
N GLN A 115 8.80 9.93 -18.67
CA GLN A 115 9.10 10.91 -17.61
C GLN A 115 9.27 10.26 -16.25
N ALA A 116 8.88 8.98 -16.09
CA ALA A 116 8.97 8.29 -14.83
C ALA A 116 10.43 8.03 -14.42
N THR A 117 10.68 8.10 -13.11
CA THR A 117 11.92 7.59 -12.53
C THR A 117 11.72 6.15 -12.11
N LEU A 118 12.44 5.23 -12.76
CA LEU A 118 12.27 3.80 -12.58
C LEU A 118 13.34 3.25 -11.63
N LEU A 119 12.97 2.25 -10.84
CA LEU A 119 13.91 1.44 -10.08
C LEU A 119 14.19 0.16 -10.87
N PRO A 120 15.40 -0.03 -11.44
CA PRO A 120 15.72 -1.24 -12.20
C PRO A 120 15.57 -2.49 -11.33
N SER A 121 15.19 -3.63 -11.91
CA SER A 121 14.90 -4.87 -11.16
C SER A 121 16.05 -5.34 -10.27
N GLY A 122 17.29 -5.11 -10.67
CA GLY A 122 18.46 -5.42 -9.84
C GLY A 122 18.56 -4.55 -8.57
N GLU A 123 18.14 -3.30 -8.65
CA GLU A 123 18.09 -2.37 -7.52
C GLU A 123 16.86 -2.63 -6.66
N TYR A 124 15.72 -2.96 -7.26
CA TYR A 124 14.54 -3.44 -6.53
C TYR A 124 14.86 -4.67 -5.66
N ASN A 125 15.54 -5.68 -6.22
CA ASN A 125 15.93 -6.85 -5.44
C ASN A 125 16.86 -6.50 -4.27
N LYS A 126 17.76 -5.51 -4.43
CA LYS A 126 18.59 -5.04 -3.32
C LYS A 126 17.76 -4.35 -2.25
N MET A 127 16.78 -3.54 -2.66
CA MET A 127 15.84 -2.89 -1.75
C MET A 127 15.12 -3.95 -0.91
N GLU A 128 14.49 -4.93 -1.55
CA GLU A 128 13.76 -6.01 -0.87
C GLU A 128 14.64 -6.80 0.10
N VAL A 129 15.89 -7.11 -0.29
CA VAL A 129 16.84 -7.77 0.62
C VAL A 129 17.16 -6.89 1.83
N CYS A 130 17.51 -5.62 1.62
CA CYS A 130 17.85 -4.72 2.72
C CYS A 130 16.69 -4.47 3.67
N LEU A 131 15.46 -4.33 3.15
CA LEU A 131 14.27 -4.14 3.97
C LEU A 131 13.87 -5.45 4.68
N GLY A 132 14.00 -6.60 4.01
CA GLY A 132 13.76 -7.91 4.61
C GLY A 132 14.72 -8.26 5.75
N GLU A 133 15.97 -7.80 5.68
CA GLU A 133 16.96 -7.92 6.77
C GLU A 133 16.56 -7.14 8.04
N ASP A 134 15.71 -6.10 7.92
CA ASP A 134 15.24 -5.33 9.07
C ASP A 134 14.11 -6.03 9.85
N ILE A 135 13.35 -6.93 9.21
CA ILE A 135 12.16 -7.58 9.81
C ILE A 135 12.49 -8.29 11.13
N PRO A 136 13.51 -9.18 11.22
CA PRO A 136 13.82 -9.86 12.49
C PRO A 136 14.23 -8.88 13.60
N ARG A 137 14.87 -7.76 13.23
CA ARG A 137 15.28 -6.74 14.19
C ARG A 137 14.09 -5.90 14.66
N MET A 138 13.12 -5.62 13.79
CA MET A 138 11.86 -5.00 14.18
C MET A 138 11.12 -5.86 15.21
N ASP A 139 11.00 -7.17 14.95
CA ASP A 139 10.36 -8.11 15.86
C ASP A 139 11.08 -8.18 17.22
N GLU A 140 12.41 -8.16 17.21
CA GLU A 140 13.22 -8.12 18.43
C GLU A 140 12.96 -6.82 19.23
N LEU A 141 13.05 -5.65 18.58
CA LEU A 141 12.82 -4.36 19.23
C LEU A 141 11.41 -4.24 19.80
N ARG A 142 10.41 -4.69 19.04
CA ARG A 142 9.01 -4.77 19.46
C ARG A 142 8.85 -5.67 20.68
N SER A 143 9.47 -6.85 20.68
CA SER A 143 9.43 -7.80 21.80
C SER A 143 10.08 -7.24 23.06
N GLN A 144 11.24 -6.60 22.91
CA GLN A 144 11.93 -5.92 24.02
C GLN A 144 11.08 -4.78 24.59
N HIS A 145 10.44 -3.98 23.72
CA HIS A 145 9.56 -2.91 24.15
C HIS A 145 8.38 -3.43 24.97
N ARG A 146 7.68 -4.45 24.48
CA ARG A 146 6.55 -5.10 25.17
C ARG A 146 6.96 -5.68 26.53
N ALA A 147 8.11 -6.36 26.58
CA ALA A 147 8.64 -6.90 27.83
C ALA A 147 8.96 -5.79 28.86
N ALA A 148 9.46 -4.65 28.41
CA ALA A 148 9.80 -3.51 29.28
C ALA A 148 8.57 -2.74 29.78
N THR A 149 7.51 -2.64 28.97
CA THR A 149 6.30 -1.87 29.33
C THR A 149 5.21 -2.72 29.97
N GLY A 150 5.34 -4.05 29.96
CA GLY A 150 4.30 -4.96 30.44
C GLY A 150 3.05 -4.95 29.55
N TRP A 151 3.15 -4.45 28.31
CA TRP A 151 2.05 -4.43 27.36
C TRP A 151 1.61 -5.85 27.00
N GLN A 152 0.33 -6.13 27.22
CA GLN A 152 -0.34 -7.32 26.70
C GLN A 152 -1.21 -6.88 25.53
N ASP A 153 -1.18 -7.64 24.42
CA ASP A 153 -2.13 -7.43 23.32
C ASP A 153 -3.56 -7.46 23.91
N PRO A 154 -4.47 -6.56 23.46
CA PRO A 154 -5.86 -6.61 23.88
C PRO A 154 -6.39 -8.02 23.63
N ALA A 155 -6.88 -8.67 24.69
CA ALA A 155 -7.34 -10.05 24.63
C ALA A 155 -8.29 -10.24 23.45
N VAL A 156 -7.90 -11.06 22.48
CA VAL A 156 -8.80 -11.53 21.42
C VAL A 156 -9.97 -12.18 22.12
N GLN A 157 -11.10 -11.48 22.17
CA GLN A 157 -12.32 -12.05 22.74
C GLN A 157 -12.72 -13.22 21.84
N PRO A 158 -12.85 -14.45 22.38
CA PRO A 158 -13.34 -15.56 21.60
C PRO A 158 -14.78 -15.26 21.19
N SER A 159 -14.98 -15.01 19.90
CA SER A 159 -16.30 -14.94 19.28
C SER A 159 -17.04 -16.25 19.55
N THR A 160 -18.01 -16.21 20.46
CA THR A 160 -18.95 -17.31 20.67
C THR A 160 -19.90 -17.36 19.48
N ALA A 161 -19.54 -18.13 18.46
CA ALA A 161 -20.49 -18.63 17.46
C ALA A 161 -20.42 -20.17 17.51
N GLY A 162 -21.60 -20.77 17.68
CA GLY A 162 -21.76 -22.17 18.07
C GLY A 162 -21.24 -23.19 17.06
N ARG A 163 -20.72 -24.30 17.62
CA ARG A 163 -21.09 -25.71 17.36
C ARG A 163 -22.01 -25.89 16.14
N GLU A 164 -21.59 -26.57 15.08
CA GLU A 164 -21.65 -28.05 14.93
C GLU A 164 -20.54 -28.54 13.95
N GLU A 165 -19.65 -29.43 14.41
CA GLU A 165 -19.56 -30.87 14.07
C GLU A 165 -18.61 -31.15 12.88
N SER A 166 -17.29 -31.24 13.11
CA SER A 166 -16.53 -32.46 13.41
C SER A 166 -16.66 -33.60 12.41
N LEU A 167 -15.71 -33.73 11.48
CA LEU A 167 -15.09 -35.02 11.17
C LEU A 167 -13.57 -34.88 10.98
N ASP A 168 -12.87 -35.63 11.83
CA ASP A 168 -11.44 -35.83 11.95
C ASP A 168 -10.77 -36.38 10.67
N ARG A 169 -9.53 -35.94 10.40
CA ARG A 169 -8.30 -36.68 10.78
C ARG A 169 -7.03 -36.02 10.25
N HIS A 170 -6.16 -35.60 11.18
CA HIS A 170 -4.77 -36.07 11.39
C HIS A 170 -3.98 -36.47 10.12
N LEU A 171 -2.73 -36.06 9.85
CA LEU A 171 -1.65 -35.50 10.66
C LEU A 171 -0.44 -35.26 9.71
N ASN A 172 0.46 -34.43 10.21
CA ASN A 172 1.92 -34.47 10.07
C ASN A 172 2.66 -33.47 9.18
N SER A 173 3.56 -32.83 9.92
CA SER A 173 4.60 -31.88 9.63
C SER A 173 5.77 -32.44 8.79
N ALA A 174 6.47 -31.48 8.19
CA ALA A 174 7.93 -31.39 8.01
C ALA A 174 8.57 -31.78 6.65
N SER A 175 9.30 -30.78 6.15
CA SER A 175 10.65 -30.82 5.53
C SER A 175 10.82 -30.96 4.02
N ALA A 176 11.37 -29.87 3.46
CA ALA A 176 12.40 -29.73 2.43
C ALA A 176 12.82 -30.96 1.58
N SER A 177 12.68 -30.85 0.25
CA SER A 177 13.79 -30.76 -0.74
C SER A 177 13.41 -31.25 -2.14
N THR A 178 13.70 -30.40 -3.13
CA THR A 178 14.29 -30.65 -4.49
C THR A 178 13.74 -31.71 -5.47
N SER A 179 13.55 -31.23 -6.72
CA SER A 179 13.57 -31.94 -8.03
C SER A 179 12.40 -32.91 -8.27
N SER A 180 11.82 -33.08 -9.46
CA SER A 180 12.25 -32.86 -10.85
C SER A 180 11.03 -32.88 -11.77
N VAL A 181 11.21 -32.30 -12.95
CA VAL A 181 10.34 -32.27 -14.13
C VAL A 181 9.61 -33.57 -14.45
N ASN A 182 8.36 -33.46 -14.93
CA ASN A 182 7.79 -34.31 -15.98
C ASN A 182 6.78 -33.47 -16.79
N THR A 183 7.05 -33.38 -18.08
CA THR A 183 6.24 -32.78 -19.14
C THR A 183 5.46 -33.90 -19.85
N SER A 184 4.20 -33.64 -20.19
CA SER A 184 3.41 -34.14 -21.34
C SER A 184 1.96 -34.41 -20.93
N ASP A 185 0.93 -34.26 -21.75
CA ASP A 185 0.61 -33.41 -22.92
C ASP A 185 -0.88 -33.70 -23.23
N SER A 186 -1.52 -32.80 -23.97
CA SER A 186 -2.68 -33.04 -24.86
C SER A 186 -4.13 -33.06 -24.33
N ASP A 187 -4.79 -31.93 -24.61
CA ASP A 187 -5.95 -31.73 -25.50
C ASP A 187 -7.37 -32.31 -25.26
N ALA A 188 -8.31 -31.43 -25.63
CA ALA A 188 -9.75 -31.59 -25.90
C ALA A 188 -10.69 -31.54 -24.67
N ASP A 189 -11.82 -30.83 -24.66
CA ASP A 189 -12.66 -30.40 -25.78
C ASP A 189 -13.51 -29.19 -25.36
N SER A 190 -13.82 -28.32 -26.31
CA SER A 190 -14.64 -27.13 -26.11
C SER A 190 -16.12 -27.48 -26.19
N ALA A 191 -16.84 -27.31 -25.08
CA ALA A 191 -18.30 -27.18 -25.12
C ALA A 191 -18.65 -25.71 -24.86
N LEU A 192 -18.77 -24.95 -25.95
CA LEU A 192 -19.45 -23.67 -25.94
C LEU A 192 -20.92 -23.94 -25.63
N SER A 193 -21.40 -23.45 -24.48
CA SER A 193 -22.82 -23.28 -24.22
C SER A 193 -23.08 -21.82 -23.91
N ASP A 194 -24.02 -21.29 -24.68
CA ASP A 194 -24.52 -19.93 -24.77
C ASP A 194 -24.91 -19.28 -23.43
N GLU A 195 -24.75 -17.95 -23.43
CA GLU A 195 -25.45 -16.93 -22.63
C GLU A 195 -25.18 -16.89 -21.11
N SER A 196 -24.06 -16.27 -20.73
CA SER A 196 -23.89 -15.72 -19.38
C SER A 196 -23.18 -14.37 -19.44
N GLU A 197 -23.96 -13.31 -19.66
CA GLU A 197 -23.52 -11.93 -19.42
C GLU A 197 -23.10 -11.69 -17.95
N ASN A 198 -23.37 -12.64 -17.05
CA ASN A 198 -22.95 -12.60 -15.64
C ASN A 198 -21.50 -13.09 -15.41
N SER A 199 -20.89 -13.80 -16.36
CA SER A 199 -19.54 -14.34 -16.20
C SER A 199 -18.47 -13.26 -16.30
N VAL A 200 -18.62 -12.31 -17.23
CA VAL A 200 -17.74 -11.16 -17.36
C VAL A 200 -17.94 -10.15 -16.24
N ALA A 201 -19.16 -9.94 -15.75
CA ALA A 201 -19.44 -9.06 -14.62
C ALA A 201 -18.87 -9.60 -13.30
N ALA A 202 -19.01 -10.91 -13.05
CA ALA A 202 -18.42 -11.57 -11.88
C ALA A 202 -16.88 -11.57 -11.95
N LEU A 203 -16.31 -11.79 -13.14
CA LEU A 203 -14.87 -11.68 -13.35
C LEU A 203 -14.42 -10.22 -13.20
N MET A 204 -15.16 -9.25 -13.72
CA MET A 204 -14.94 -7.83 -13.48
C MET A 204 -14.95 -7.52 -11.99
N GLU A 205 -15.87 -8.05 -11.19
CA GLU A 205 -15.95 -7.82 -9.74
C GLU A 205 -14.74 -8.38 -8.99
N VAL A 206 -14.25 -9.56 -9.38
CA VAL A 206 -13.03 -10.19 -8.82
C VAL A 206 -11.77 -9.37 -9.10
N PHE A 207 -11.60 -8.85 -10.32
CA PHE A 207 -10.41 -8.08 -10.71
C PHE A 207 -10.51 -6.57 -10.44
N SER A 208 -11.72 -6.09 -10.11
CA SER A 208 -12.00 -4.69 -9.79
C SER A 208 -11.78 -4.35 -8.33
N GLY A 209 -11.78 -5.35 -7.45
CA GLY A 209 -12.07 -5.16 -6.04
C GLY A 209 -13.50 -4.58 -5.82
N PRO A 210 -14.11 -4.80 -4.65
CA PRO A 210 -15.33 -4.09 -4.31
C PRO A 210 -15.05 -2.58 -4.28
N ASN A 211 -15.90 -1.77 -4.93
CA ASN A 211 -15.87 -0.30 -4.82
C ASN A 211 -16.25 0.20 -3.40
N GLU A 212 -16.49 -0.70 -2.45
CA GLU A 212 -16.96 -0.41 -1.10
C GLU A 212 -15.93 0.37 -0.26
N ASP A 213 -14.65 0.37 -0.67
CA ASP A 213 -13.56 1.06 0.04
C ASP A 213 -13.27 2.49 -0.46
N MET A 214 -14.10 3.07 -1.34
CA MET A 214 -13.88 4.45 -1.85
C MET A 214 -13.87 5.53 -0.74
N GLY A 215 -14.46 5.24 0.42
CA GLY A 215 -14.43 6.10 1.59
C GLY A 215 -13.16 5.96 2.45
N VAL A 216 -12.33 4.96 2.18
CA VAL A 216 -11.16 4.58 3.00
C VAL A 216 -9.86 4.84 2.27
N ILE A 217 -9.80 4.50 0.97
CA ILE A 217 -8.58 4.64 0.17
C ILE A 217 -8.48 6.06 -0.40
N PRO A 218 -7.36 6.77 -0.19
CA PRO A 218 -7.19 8.13 -0.68
C PRO A 218 -7.21 8.21 -2.21
N LEU A 219 -8.00 9.16 -2.71
CA LEU A 219 -8.05 9.52 -4.14
C LEU A 219 -7.01 10.59 -4.42
N VAL A 220 -6.08 10.34 -5.34
CA VAL A 220 -4.95 11.22 -5.61
C VAL A 220 -4.76 11.50 -7.10
N ASP A 221 -4.07 12.60 -7.37
CA ASP A 221 -3.48 12.89 -8.67
C ASP A 221 -2.01 12.50 -8.68
N LEU A 222 -1.57 11.90 -9.78
CA LEU A 222 -0.20 11.46 -9.98
C LEU A 222 0.51 12.34 -11.01
N TRP A 223 1.80 12.59 -10.78
CA TRP A 223 2.72 13.19 -11.73
C TRP A 223 3.99 12.35 -11.80
N LEU A 224 4.49 12.07 -13.00
CA LEU A 224 5.70 11.27 -13.21
C LEU A 224 6.98 12.14 -13.23
N ASP A 225 6.87 13.38 -13.71
CA ASP A 225 7.97 14.35 -13.66
C ASP A 225 8.15 14.85 -12.22
N LEU A 226 9.14 14.30 -11.53
CA LEU A 226 9.43 14.63 -10.14
C LEU A 226 9.89 16.09 -9.99
N ALA A 227 11.00 16.45 -10.64
CA ALA A 227 11.67 17.74 -10.43
C ALA A 227 10.85 18.93 -10.95
N GLY A 228 9.96 18.72 -11.92
CA GLY A 228 9.04 19.75 -12.39
C GLY A 228 7.88 20.04 -11.44
N ASN A 229 7.52 19.11 -10.55
CA ASN A 229 6.32 19.20 -9.71
C ASN A 229 6.60 19.30 -8.20
N LEU A 230 7.78 18.88 -7.73
CA LEU A 230 8.14 18.92 -6.31
C LEU A 230 9.60 19.32 -6.15
N LYS A 231 9.87 20.28 -5.27
CA LYS A 231 11.26 20.64 -4.91
C LYS A 231 11.70 19.83 -3.71
N GLN A 232 13.01 19.62 -3.59
CA GLN A 232 13.58 18.82 -2.51
C GLN A 232 13.22 19.36 -1.11
N GLU A 233 13.25 20.68 -0.95
CA GLU A 233 12.93 21.36 0.31
C GLU A 233 11.45 21.29 0.68
N ASP A 234 10.58 21.03 -0.30
CA ASP A 234 9.13 20.97 -0.13
C ASP A 234 8.62 19.53 0.08
N ILE A 235 9.49 18.52 0.03
CA ILE A 235 9.13 17.12 0.28
C ILE A 235 8.69 16.99 1.75
N PRO A 236 7.41 16.67 2.03
CA PRO A 236 6.92 16.53 3.39
C PRO A 236 7.40 15.23 4.04
N ASN A 237 7.27 15.15 5.37
CA ASN A 237 7.39 13.87 6.06
C ASN A 237 6.21 12.98 5.64
N PRO A 238 6.43 11.76 5.15
CA PRO A 238 5.34 10.96 4.62
C PRO A 238 4.39 10.43 5.70
N LEU A 239 4.69 10.54 7.00
CA LEU A 239 3.70 10.31 8.06
C LEU A 239 2.55 11.33 8.02
N ASP A 240 2.78 12.52 7.47
CA ASP A 240 1.71 13.52 7.34
C ASP A 240 0.65 13.07 6.33
N PHE A 241 1.01 12.24 5.35
CA PHE A 241 0.05 11.63 4.41
C PHE A 241 -1.00 10.80 5.16
N PHE A 242 -0.56 9.99 6.13
CA PHE A 242 -1.46 9.17 6.94
C PHE A 242 -2.36 10.04 7.82
N LYS A 243 -1.86 11.16 8.34
CA LYS A 243 -2.67 12.12 9.10
C LYS A 243 -3.76 12.76 8.24
N GLU A 244 -3.41 13.17 7.01
CA GLU A 244 -4.35 13.72 6.03
C GLU A 244 -5.40 12.68 5.64
N ARG A 245 -4.97 11.46 5.29
CA ARG A 245 -5.86 10.32 5.00
C ARG A 245 -6.82 10.07 6.15
N ASP A 246 -6.31 9.91 7.37
CA ASP A 246 -7.12 9.59 8.54
C ASP A 246 -8.11 10.73 8.86
N ALA A 247 -7.74 11.98 8.62
CA ALA A 247 -8.67 13.11 8.76
C ALA A 247 -9.83 13.02 7.74
N ILE A 248 -9.54 12.71 6.47
CA ILE A 248 -10.58 12.56 5.45
C ILE A 248 -11.48 11.35 5.75
N VAL A 249 -10.91 10.22 6.16
CA VAL A 249 -11.66 9.01 6.55
C VAL A 249 -12.57 9.29 7.74
N ARG A 250 -12.14 10.13 8.71
CA ARG A 250 -13.00 10.57 9.82
C ARG A 250 -14.18 11.39 9.34
N TYR A 251 -14.00 12.30 8.38
CA TYR A 251 -15.11 13.07 7.81
C TYR A 251 -16.09 12.15 7.07
N ALA A 252 -15.58 11.21 6.26
CA ALA A 252 -16.42 10.23 5.57
C ALA A 252 -17.21 9.35 6.55
N SER A 253 -16.56 8.88 7.62
CA SER A 253 -17.17 8.02 8.65
C SER A 253 -18.13 8.78 9.58
N GLY A 254 -17.88 10.07 9.83
CA GLY A 254 -18.80 10.95 10.57
C GLY A 254 -20.08 11.19 9.79
N SER A 255 -19.94 11.49 8.50
CA SER A 255 -21.05 11.67 7.56
C SER A 255 -21.98 10.46 7.49
N LEU A 256 -21.41 9.25 7.31
CA LEU A 256 -22.17 8.00 7.25
C LEU A 256 -22.93 7.68 8.55
N ARG A 257 -22.47 8.17 9.70
CA ARG A 257 -23.15 8.00 10.99
C ARG A 257 -24.32 8.97 11.14
N ASN A 258 -24.17 10.23 10.72
CA ASN A 258 -25.25 11.23 10.78
C ASN A 258 -26.44 10.84 9.87
N VAL A 259 -26.17 10.34 8.66
CA VAL A 259 -27.22 9.85 7.72
C VAL A 259 -28.04 8.68 8.29
N LYS A 260 -27.46 7.86 9.18
CA LYS A 260 -28.18 6.76 9.85
C LYS A 260 -29.07 7.25 10.99
N CYS A 261 -28.75 8.37 11.64
CA CYS A 261 -29.55 8.92 12.73
C CYS A 261 -30.79 9.71 12.26
N ASP A 262 -30.73 10.34 11.08
CA ASP A 262 -31.85 11.12 10.52
C ASP A 262 -32.96 10.27 9.88
N ARG A 263 -32.89 8.94 9.95
CA ARG A 263 -33.92 8.01 9.44
C ARG A 263 -34.85 7.41 10.52
N HIS A 264 -35.02 8.08 11.66
CA HIS A 264 -35.95 7.64 12.71
C HIS A 264 -37.01 8.68 13.04
#